data_AF-A0A611ETL5-F1
#
_entry.id   AF-A0A611ETL5-F1
#
_cell.length_a   1.000
_cell.length_b   1.000
_cell.length_c   1.000
_cell.angle_alpha   90.00
_cell.angle_beta   90.00
_cell.angle_gamma   90.00
#
_symmetry.space_group_name_H-M   'P 1'
#
loop_
_entity.id
_entity.type
_entity.pdbx_description
1 polymer ?
#
loop_
_entity_poly.entity_id
_entity_poly.type
_entity_poly.pdbx_seq_one_letter_code
_entity_poly.pdbx_strand_id
1 'polypeptide(L)'
;MNDSRLLPVGSSPLEVAAARACAEIERTPVNIRALWNPDTCPENLLPWLAWAFSVDRWDENWPEGTKRAVIRDAYFIHCHKGTIGAIRRVVEPLGYVINVTEWWES
;
A
#
# COMPACT_ATOMS: atom_id res chain seq x y z
N MET A 1 -21.55 -6.67 -11.62
CA MET A 1 -21.42 -7.24 -12.98
C MET A 1 -22.77 -7.77 -13.39
N ASN A 2 -23.22 -7.43 -14.59
CA ASN A 2 -24.53 -7.82 -15.11
C ASN A 2 -24.58 -9.35 -15.19
N ASP A 3 -25.62 -9.99 -14.62
CA ASP A 3 -25.83 -11.45 -14.67
C ASP A 3 -26.37 -11.86 -16.05
N SER A 4 -25.71 -11.37 -17.08
CA SER A 4 -26.09 -11.56 -18.47
C SER A 4 -25.51 -12.89 -18.92
N ARG A 5 -26.41 -13.84 -19.19
CA ARG A 5 -26.05 -15.12 -19.82
C ARG A 5 -25.24 -14.85 -21.10
N LEU A 6 -23.94 -15.17 -21.06
CA LEU A 6 -23.01 -15.00 -22.19
C LEU A 6 -23.23 -16.04 -23.31
N LEU A 7 -23.86 -17.18 -22.97
CA LEU A 7 -24.12 -18.26 -23.92
C LEU A 7 -25.37 -18.00 -24.78
N PRO A 8 -25.36 -18.41 -26.07
CA PRO A 8 -26.53 -18.37 -26.93
C PRO A 8 -27.76 -19.06 -26.33
N VAL A 9 -28.95 -18.70 -26.82
CA VAL A 9 -30.23 -19.27 -26.39
C VAL A 9 -30.38 -20.77 -26.73
N GLY A 10 -29.61 -21.28 -27.70
CA GLY A 10 -29.61 -22.69 -28.10
C GLY A 10 -28.68 -23.60 -27.30
N SER A 11 -27.94 -23.08 -26.32
CA SER A 11 -26.98 -23.91 -25.56
C SER A 11 -27.66 -24.93 -24.65
N SER A 12 -27.11 -26.13 -24.63
CA SER A 12 -27.60 -27.26 -23.84
C SER A 12 -27.48 -27.01 -22.33
N PRO A 13 -28.26 -27.70 -21.48
CA PRO A 13 -28.15 -27.56 -20.03
C PRO A 13 -26.74 -27.78 -19.48
N LEU A 14 -25.98 -28.70 -20.07
CA LEU A 14 -24.60 -28.99 -19.66
C LEU A 14 -23.65 -27.82 -19.93
N GLU A 15 -23.76 -27.19 -21.11
CA GLU A 15 -22.94 -26.02 -21.47
C GLU A 15 -23.21 -24.85 -20.51
N VAL A 16 -24.47 -24.65 -20.13
CA VAL A 16 -24.88 -23.61 -19.19
C VAL A 16 -24.35 -23.88 -17.79
N ALA A 17 -24.41 -25.12 -17.33
CA ALA A 17 -23.87 -25.53 -16.04
C ALA A 17 -22.34 -25.38 -16.00
N ALA A 18 -21.65 -25.80 -17.06
CA ALA A 18 -20.21 -25.66 -17.19
C ALA A 18 -19.78 -24.18 -17.19
N ALA A 19 -20.46 -23.31 -17.96
CA ALA A 19 -20.15 -21.89 -17.99
C ALA A 19 -20.34 -21.21 -16.62
N ARG A 20 -21.40 -21.56 -15.88
CA ARG A 20 -21.60 -21.06 -14.51
C ARG A 20 -20.49 -21.53 -13.56
N ALA A 21 -20.13 -22.81 -13.62
CA ALA A 21 -19.06 -23.35 -12.78
C ALA A 21 -17.72 -22.66 -13.06
N CYS A 22 -17.39 -22.41 -14.33
CA CYS A 22 -16.16 -21.70 -14.70
C CYS A 22 -16.20 -20.20 -14.34
N ALA A 23 -17.37 -19.55 -14.38
CA ALA A 23 -17.50 -18.13 -14.03
C ALA A 23 -17.23 -17.84 -12.55
N GLU A 24 -17.38 -18.82 -11.65
CA GLU A 24 -17.03 -18.64 -10.24
C GLU A 24 -15.54 -18.36 -10.04
N ILE A 25 -14.66 -18.83 -10.93
CA ILE A 25 -13.22 -18.54 -10.88
C ILE A 25 -12.97 -17.03 -11.04
N GLU A 26 -13.74 -16.35 -11.90
CA GLU A 26 -13.63 -14.90 -12.12
C GLU A 26 -14.05 -14.08 -10.89
N ARG A 27 -14.80 -14.68 -9.95
CA ARG A 27 -15.22 -14.03 -8.70
C ARG A 27 -14.14 -14.05 -7.62
N THR A 28 -12.99 -14.68 -7.89
CA THR A 28 -11.86 -14.63 -6.96
C THR A 28 -11.48 -13.16 -6.69
N PRO A 29 -11.49 -12.69 -5.44
CA PRO A 29 -11.21 -11.30 -5.13
C PRO A 29 -9.73 -10.99 -5.41
N VAL A 30 -9.47 -10.25 -6.50
CA VAL A 30 -8.12 -9.80 -6.87
C VAL A 30 -7.92 -8.36 -6.40
N ASN A 31 -7.44 -8.21 -5.15
CA ASN A 31 -7.39 -6.91 -4.47
C ASN A 31 -6.06 -6.15 -4.70
N ILE A 32 -5.62 -6.04 -5.97
CA ILE A 32 -4.32 -5.44 -6.32
C ILE A 32 -4.24 -3.96 -5.91
N ARG A 33 -5.36 -3.24 -5.96
CA ARG A 33 -5.41 -1.82 -5.56
C ARG A 33 -5.06 -1.63 -4.08
N ALA A 34 -5.43 -2.58 -3.23
CA ALA A 34 -5.11 -2.51 -1.80
C ALA A 34 -3.60 -2.58 -1.56
N LEU A 35 -2.84 -3.26 -2.43
CA LEU A 35 -1.40 -3.44 -2.28
C LEU A 35 -0.60 -2.13 -2.42
N TRP A 36 -1.14 -1.14 -3.12
CA TRP A 36 -0.51 0.17 -3.36
C TRP A 36 -1.02 1.28 -2.44
N ASN A 37 -1.85 0.94 -1.44
CA ASN A 37 -2.38 1.90 -0.48
C ASN A 37 -1.87 1.56 0.93
N PRO A 38 -1.11 2.45 1.60
CA PRO A 38 -0.59 2.21 2.94
C PRO A 38 -1.66 1.96 4.01
N ASP A 39 -2.92 2.34 3.79
CA ASP A 39 -4.00 2.15 4.75
C ASP A 39 -4.76 0.83 4.55
N THR A 40 -4.77 0.28 3.34
CA THR A 40 -5.52 -0.96 3.02
C THR A 40 -4.62 -2.14 2.66
N CYS A 41 -3.31 -1.93 2.48
CA CYS A 41 -2.35 -2.99 2.22
C CYS A 41 -2.28 -3.95 3.41
N PRO A 42 -2.31 -5.28 3.19
CA PRO A 42 -2.09 -6.27 4.25
C PRO A 42 -0.78 -6.03 5.00
N GLU A 43 -0.79 -6.15 6.33
CA GLU A 43 0.37 -5.82 7.17
C GLU A 43 1.64 -6.57 6.75
N ASN A 44 1.50 -7.86 6.46
CA ASN A 44 2.61 -8.73 6.04
C ASN A 44 3.25 -8.31 4.70
N LEU A 45 2.60 -7.41 3.95
CA LEU A 45 3.10 -6.88 2.68
C LEU A 45 3.63 -5.45 2.80
N LEU A 46 3.46 -4.79 3.95
CA LEU A 46 3.96 -3.43 4.17
C LEU A 46 5.46 -3.26 3.96
N PRO A 47 6.35 -4.23 4.31
CA PRO A 47 7.78 -4.08 4.03
C PRO A 47 8.10 -3.91 2.54
N TRP A 48 7.34 -4.60 1.68
CA TRP A 48 7.50 -4.49 0.22
C TRP A 48 6.97 -3.16 -0.31
N LEU A 49 5.86 -2.66 0.24
CA LEU A 49 5.34 -1.35 -0.09
C LEU A 49 6.29 -0.23 0.37
N ALA A 50 6.88 -0.36 1.56
CA ALA A 50 7.89 0.55 2.08
C ALA A 50 9.13 0.59 1.19
N TRP A 51 9.60 -0.58 0.74
CA TRP A 51 10.67 -0.69 -0.24
C TRP A 51 10.32 0.01 -1.56
N ALA A 52 9.10 -0.19 -2.08
CA ALA A 52 8.65 0.44 -3.32
C ALA A 52 8.58 1.97 -3.23
N PHE A 53 8.33 2.53 -2.04
CA PHE A 53 8.34 3.98 -1.78
C PHE A 53 9.69 4.50 -1.27
N SER A 54 10.76 3.70 -1.35
CA SER A 54 12.11 4.05 -0.93
C SER A 54 12.15 4.58 0.52
N VAL A 55 11.43 3.94 1.44
CA VAL A 55 11.51 4.27 2.87
C VAL A 55 12.92 3.91 3.38
N ASP A 56 13.67 4.90 3.85
CA ASP A 56 15.09 4.74 4.19
C ASP A 56 15.32 3.91 5.46
N ARG A 57 14.45 4.02 6.46
CA ARG A 57 14.52 3.27 7.72
C ARG A 57 13.24 2.50 7.97
N TRP A 58 13.42 1.21 8.23
CA TRP A 58 12.34 0.27 8.52
C TRP A 58 12.72 -0.59 9.71
N ASP A 59 11.77 -0.82 10.61
CA ASP A 59 11.89 -1.76 11.72
C ASP A 59 10.65 -2.66 11.74
N GLU A 60 10.89 -3.97 11.69
CA GLU A 60 9.80 -4.96 11.71
C GLU A 60 9.06 -5.00 13.04
N ASN A 61 9.66 -4.49 14.12
CA ASN A 61 9.05 -4.47 15.44
C ASN A 61 8.19 -3.21 15.68
N TRP A 62 8.12 -2.28 14.71
CA TRP A 62 7.25 -1.13 14.84
C TRP A 62 5.78 -1.52 14.90
N PRO A 63 4.96 -0.80 15.69
CA PRO A 63 3.51 -0.91 15.62
C PRO A 63 3.03 -0.69 14.18
N GLU A 64 1.99 -1.42 13.77
CA GLU A 64 1.41 -1.32 12.42
C GLU A 64 1.11 0.14 12.02
N GLY A 65 0.58 0.94 12.95
CA GLY A 65 0.30 2.36 12.71
C GLY A 65 1.54 3.15 12.31
N THR A 66 2.68 2.91 12.95
CA THR A 66 3.97 3.53 12.61
C THR A 66 4.46 3.06 11.24
N LYS A 67 4.39 1.75 10.98
CA LYS A 67 4.73 1.17 9.66
C LYS A 67 3.94 1.84 8.53
N ARG A 68 2.64 2.04 8.70
CA ARG A 68 1.79 2.72 7.71
C ARG A 68 2.10 4.21 7.60
N ALA A 69 2.36 4.88 8.73
CA ALA A 69 2.68 6.31 8.75
C ALA A 69 3.96 6.63 7.97
N VAL A 70 5.05 5.88 8.19
CA VAL A 70 6.33 6.13 7.48
C VAL A 70 6.20 5.93 5.97
N ILE A 71 5.36 4.98 5.52
CA ILE A 71 5.09 4.77 4.09
C ILE A 71 4.28 5.95 3.53
N ARG A 72 3.28 6.44 4.28
CA ARG A 72 2.46 7.60 3.87
C ARG A 72 3.29 8.87 3.74
N ASP A 73 4.22 9.08 4.67
CA ASP A 73 5.06 10.27 4.72
C ASP A 73 6.21 10.25 3.71
N ALA A 74 6.54 9.08 3.15
CA ALA A 74 7.64 8.88 2.20
C ALA A 74 7.59 9.87 1.03
N TYR A 75 6.41 10.08 0.42
CA TYR A 75 6.25 11.04 -0.67
C TYR A 75 6.64 12.45 -0.25
N PHE A 76 6.12 12.93 0.89
CA PHE A 76 6.43 14.26 1.39
C PHE A 76 7.93 14.41 1.68
N ILE A 77 8.53 13.43 2.34
CA ILE A 77 9.96 13.43 2.68
C ILE A 77 10.81 13.50 1.41
N HIS A 78 10.51 12.67 0.41
CA HIS A 78 11.27 12.63 -0.84
C HIS A 78 11.12 13.90 -1.66
N CYS A 79 9.93 14.52 -1.67
CA CYS A 79 9.72 15.80 -2.35
C CYS A 79 10.44 16.98 -1.67
N HIS A 80 10.73 16.88 -0.37
CA HIS A 80 11.29 18.00 0.42
C HIS A 80 12.66 17.66 1.01
N LYS A 81 13.43 16.77 0.38
CA LYS A 81 14.77 16.39 0.85
C LYS A 81 15.65 17.61 1.09
N GLY A 82 16.39 17.58 2.19
CA GLY A 82 17.27 18.68 2.62
C GLY A 82 16.57 19.79 3.41
N THR A 83 15.24 19.77 3.54
CA THR A 83 14.54 20.73 4.40
C THR A 83 14.46 20.25 5.84
N ILE A 84 14.42 21.18 6.80
CA ILE A 84 14.17 20.87 8.23
C ILE A 84 12.87 20.08 8.40
N GLY A 85 11.84 20.40 7.61
CA GLY A 85 10.55 19.71 7.64
C GLY A 85 10.61 18.24 7.24
N ALA A 86 11.46 17.88 6.28
CA ALA A 86 11.70 16.48 5.92
C ALA A 86 12.55 15.77 6.98
N ILE A 87 13.62 16.41 7.46
CA ILE A 87 14.49 15.81 8.49
C ILE A 87 13.70 15.52 9.77
N ARG A 88 12.84 16.44 10.24
CA ARG A 88 11.98 16.23 11.42
C ARG A 88 11.07 15.00 11.27
N ARG A 89 10.45 14.80 10.10
CA ARG A 89 9.55 13.66 9.83
C ARG A 89 10.28 12.31 9.72
N VAL A 90 11.54 12.31 9.29
CA VAL A 90 12.34 11.08 9.23
C VAL A 90 12.72 10.58 10.64
N VAL A 91 12.93 11.49 11.59
CA VAL A 91 13.43 11.14 12.94
C VAL A 91 12.33 10.93 13.98
N GLU A 92 11.16 11.54 13.79
CA GLU A 92 10.02 11.44 14.72
C GLU A 92 9.54 9.98 14.95
N PRO A 93 9.41 9.12 13.91
CA PRO A 93 9.07 7.70 14.10
C PRO A 93 10.09 6.92 14.95
N LEU A 94 11.32 7.42 15.05
CA LEU A 94 12.39 6.82 15.85
C LEU A 94 12.35 7.28 17.32
N GLY A 95 11.40 8.13 17.69
CA GLY A 95 11.29 8.70 19.04
C GLY A 95 12.26 9.85 19.31
N TYR A 96 12.91 10.40 18.28
CA TYR A 96 13.83 11.52 18.43
C TYR A 96 13.15 12.86 18.12
N VAL A 97 13.50 13.87 18.90
CA VAL A 97 13.23 15.28 18.58
C VAL A 97 14.57 15.95 18.32
N ILE A 98 14.69 16.61 17.17
CA ILE A 98 15.92 17.32 16.80
C ILE A 98 15.76 18.83 16.99
N ASN A 99 16.83 19.45 17.46
CA ASN A 99 17.07 20.87 17.32
C ASN A 99 18.08 21.08 16.19
N VAL A 100 17.80 22.05 15.33
CA VAL A 100 18.69 22.46 14.25
C VAL A 100 19.29 23.78 14.67
N THR A 101 20.63 23.84 14.71
CA THR A 101 21.39 25.08 14.95
C THR A 101 22.00 25.51 13.64
N GLU A 102 21.74 26.76 13.25
CA GLU A 102 22.26 27.33 12.02
C GLU A 102 23.68 27.87 12.20
N TRP A 103 24.43 28.00 11.11
CA TRP A 103 25.86 28.33 11.15
C TRP A 103 26.19 29.69 11.78
N TRP A 104 25.23 30.62 11.81
CA TRP A 104 25.38 31.96 12.39
C TRP A 104 24.94 32.04 13.86
N GLU A 105 24.43 30.95 14.44
CA GLU A 105 23.99 30.90 15.85
C GLU A 105 25.13 30.54 16.81
N SER A 106 26.37 30.50 16.31
CA SER A 106 27.61 30.21 17.07
C SER A 106 28.42 31.46 17.35
#